data_AF-E6V814-F1
#
_entry.id   AF-E6V814-F1
#
_cell.length_a   1.000
_cell.length_b   1.000
_cell.length_c   1.000
_cell.angle_alpha   90.00
_cell.angle_beta   90.00
_cell.angle_gamma   90.00
#
_symmetry.space_group_name_H-M   'P 1'
#
loop_
_entity.id
_entity.type
_entity.pdbx_description
1 polymer ?
#
loop_
_entity_poly.entity_id
_entity_poly.type
_entity_poly.pdbx_seq_one_letter_code
_entity_poly.pdbx_strand_id
1 'polypeptide(L)'
;MRKKTTPRDLRVAEYYQLLELLSRRQLPVVCSAPEDIHRILALRSASLLEALTEPPELLRTGERRIARAVVTAITAEGRNALARSARAVPSFPRAPSSVQRA
;
A
#
# COMPACT_ATOMS: atom_id res chain seq x y z
N MET A 1 4.82 -7.12 28.52
CA MET A 1 4.05 -5.88 28.28
C MET A 1 3.66 -5.81 26.80
N ARG A 2 2.37 -5.83 26.45
CA ARG A 2 1.94 -5.64 25.04
C ARG A 2 2.08 -4.16 24.69
N LYS A 3 2.88 -3.83 23.67
CA LYS A 3 2.94 -2.47 23.12
C LYS A 3 1.56 -2.11 22.55
N LYS A 4 1.03 -0.94 22.89
CA LYS A 4 -0.25 -0.45 22.33
C LYS A 4 0.00 -0.03 20.88
N THR A 5 -0.78 -0.56 19.95
CA THR A 5 -0.75 -0.17 18.53
C THR A 5 -1.16 1.30 18.40
N THR A 6 -0.33 2.12 17.75
CA THR A 6 -0.60 3.54 17.56
C THR A 6 -1.27 3.81 16.21
N PRO A 7 -1.95 4.97 16.01
CA PRO A 7 -2.49 5.37 14.71
C PRO A 7 -1.41 5.51 13.61
N ARG A 8 -0.16 5.73 14.00
CA ARG A 8 0.99 5.72 13.08
C ARG A 8 1.26 4.31 12.60
N ASP A 9 1.26 3.33 13.49
CA ASP A 9 1.51 1.92 13.16
C ASP A 9 0.44 1.37 12.21
N LEU A 10 -0.83 1.76 12.42
CA LEU A 10 -1.93 1.40 11.52
C LEU A 10 -1.71 1.97 10.11
N ARG A 11 -1.37 3.26 9.99
CA ARG A 11 -1.06 3.88 8.68
C ARG A 11 0.13 3.22 7.99
N VAL A 12 1.16 2.86 8.76
CA VAL A 12 2.32 2.13 8.21
C VAL A 12 1.88 0.77 7.68
N ALA A 13 1.02 0.05 8.41
CA ALA A 13 0.48 -1.23 7.95
C ALA A 13 -0.31 -1.09 6.64
N GLU A 14 -1.14 -0.05 6.51
CA GLU A 14 -1.90 0.22 5.27
C GLU A 14 -0.98 0.46 4.05
N TYR A 15 0.12 1.20 4.23
CA TYR A 15 1.10 1.40 3.14
C TYR A 15 1.74 0.08 2.70
N TYR A 16 2.13 -0.77 3.66
CA TYR A 16 2.71 -2.07 3.35
C TYR A 16 1.70 -3.05 2.74
N GLN A 17 0.44 -3.01 3.16
CA GLN A 17 -0.63 -3.79 2.54
C GLN A 17 -0.85 -3.40 1.08
N LEU A 18 -0.85 -2.10 0.77
CA LEU A 18 -0.96 -1.63 -0.61
C LEU A 18 0.26 -2.07 -1.44
N LEU A 19 1.47 -1.91 -0.90
CA LEU A 19 2.71 -2.33 -1.57
C LEU A 19 2.71 -3.85 -1.85
N GLU A 20 2.27 -4.65 -0.88
CA GLU A 20 2.14 -6.10 -1.04
C GLU A 20 1.11 -6.46 -2.11
N LEU A 21 -0.05 -5.83 -2.10
CA LEU A 21 -1.09 -6.03 -3.12
C LEU A 21 -0.57 -5.68 -4.52
N LEU A 22 0.14 -4.56 -4.68
CA LEU A 22 0.72 -4.15 -5.95
C LEU A 22 1.80 -5.13 -6.44
N SER A 23 2.62 -5.69 -5.54
CA SER A 23 3.66 -6.67 -5.89
C SER A 23 3.13 -7.99 -6.46
N ARG A 24 1.86 -8.30 -6.19
CA ARG A 24 1.19 -9.52 -6.67
C ARG A 24 0.41 -9.30 -7.97
N ARG A 25 0.31 -8.05 -8.46
CA ARG A 25 -0.40 -7.72 -9.69
C ARG A 25 0.56 -7.61 -10.86
N GLN A 26 0.05 -7.81 -12.07
CA GLN A 26 0.76 -7.46 -13.28
C GLN A 26 0.77 -5.94 -13.43
N LEU A 27 1.96 -5.35 -13.54
CA LEU A 27 2.14 -3.92 -13.76
C LEU A 27 2.12 -3.63 -15.28
N PRO A 28 1.63 -2.45 -15.70
CA PRO A 28 1.22 -1.31 -14.88
C PRO A 28 -0.18 -1.44 -14.25
N VAL A 29 -0.36 -0.85 -13.06
CA VAL A 29 -1.67 -0.79 -12.37
C VAL A 29 -2.16 0.65 -12.29
N VAL A 30 -3.41 0.87 -12.68
CA VAL A 30 -4.08 2.17 -12.62
C VAL A 30 -4.90 2.28 -11.32
N CYS A 31 -4.75 3.40 -10.62
CA CYS A 31 -5.48 3.73 -9.41
C CYS A 31 -6.12 5.12 -9.52
N SER A 32 -7.41 5.21 -9.17
CA SER A 32 -8.22 6.44 -9.20
C SER A 32 -8.85 6.80 -7.84
N ALA A 33 -8.78 5.91 -6.86
CA ALA A 33 -9.25 6.16 -5.50
C ALA A 33 -8.32 7.18 -4.81
N PRO A 34 -8.84 8.29 -4.26
CA PRO A 34 -8.02 9.33 -3.63
C PRO A 34 -7.09 8.80 -2.53
N GLU A 35 -7.58 7.90 -1.68
CA GLU A 35 -6.84 7.32 -0.57
C GLU A 35 -5.66 6.49 -1.08
N ASP A 36 -5.87 5.70 -2.13
CA ASP A 36 -4.81 4.91 -2.75
C ASP A 36 -3.81 5.80 -3.48
N ILE A 37 -4.26 6.88 -4.13
CA ILE A 37 -3.35 7.86 -4.75
C ILE A 37 -2.46 8.49 -3.69
N HIS A 38 -2.99 8.92 -2.54
CA HIS A 38 -2.17 9.46 -1.45
C HIS A 38 -1.14 8.44 -0.94
N ARG A 39 -1.54 7.17 -0.81
CA ARG A 39 -0.63 6.08 -0.42
C ARG A 39 0.43 5.81 -1.47
N ILE A 40 0.09 5.81 -2.75
CA ILE A 40 1.04 5.65 -3.87
C ILE A 40 2.05 6.80 -3.87
N LEU A 41 1.60 8.04 -3.67
CA LEU A 41 2.48 9.20 -3.57
C LEU A 41 3.46 9.07 -2.40
N ALA A 42 2.98 8.61 -1.24
CA ALA A 42 3.83 8.37 -0.07
C ALA A 42 4.84 7.22 -0.29
N LEU A 43 4.43 6.14 -0.94
CA LEU A 43 5.32 5.02 -1.28
C LEU A 43 6.37 5.41 -2.33
N ARG A 44 5.97 6.23 -3.31
CA ARG A 44 6.86 6.80 -4.33
C ARG A 44 7.88 7.75 -3.72
N SER A 45 7.47 8.64 -2.80
CA SER A 45 8.40 9.55 -2.11
C SER A 45 9.37 8.80 -1.19
N ALA A 46 8.98 7.62 -0.70
CA ALA A 46 9.85 6.70 0.02
C ALA A 46 10.69 5.78 -0.89
N SER A 47 10.66 5.99 -2.21
CA SER A 47 11.40 5.19 -3.22
C SER A 47 11.08 3.69 -3.19
N LEU A 48 9.88 3.29 -2.76
CA LEU A 48 9.46 1.89 -2.71
C LEU A 48 8.78 1.42 -4.01
N LEU A 49 8.29 2.36 -4.82
CA LEU A 49 7.68 2.10 -6.11
C LEU A 49 7.93 3.25 -7.07
N GLU A 50 7.72 2.97 -8.35
CA GLU A 50 7.64 3.96 -9.42
C GLU A 50 6.19 4.13 -9.83
N ALA A 51 5.77 5.39 -9.93
CA ALA A 51 4.44 5.73 -10.43
C ALA A 51 4.47 7.04 -11.22
N LEU A 52 3.60 7.11 -12.21
CA LEU A 52 3.23 8.30 -12.97
C LEU A 52 1.90 8.84 -12.43
N THR A 53 1.74 10.15 -12.38
CA THR A 53 0.50 10.79 -11.96
C THR A 53 0.04 11.78 -13.00
N GLU A 54 -1.27 11.88 -13.17
CA GLU A 54 -1.84 12.98 -13.95
C GLU A 54 -1.58 14.32 -13.24
N PRO A 55 -1.57 15.44 -13.98
CA PRO A 55 -1.47 16.78 -13.39
C PRO A 55 -2.57 17.00 -12.35
N PRO A 56 -2.28 17.69 -11.22
CA PRO A 56 -3.31 18.02 -10.24
C PRO A 56 -4.37 18.96 -10.84
N GLU A 57 -5.64 18.62 -10.65
CA GLU A 57 -6.78 19.44 -11.00
C GLU A 57 -7.13 20.37 -9.83
N LEU A 58 -7.47 21.63 -10.14
CA LEU A 58 -7.98 22.58 -9.15
C LEU A 58 -9.51 22.48 -9.09
N LEU A 59 -10.03 22.00 -7.97
CA LEU A 59 -11.47 21.92 -7.74
C LEU A 59 -12.04 23.31 -7.48
N ARG A 60 -13.35 23.47 -7.69
CA ARG A 60 -14.08 24.73 -7.39
C ARG A 60 -13.98 25.14 -5.92
N THR A 61 -13.70 24.20 -5.04
CA THR A 61 -13.44 24.42 -3.60
C THR A 61 -12.07 25.03 -3.32
N GLY A 62 -11.19 25.13 -4.33
CA GLY A 62 -9.79 25.53 -4.19
C GLY A 62 -8.83 24.38 -3.85
N GLU A 63 -9.34 23.18 -3.64
CA GLU A 63 -8.54 21.98 -3.36
C GLU A 63 -7.84 21.48 -4.63
N ARG A 64 -6.60 20.99 -4.48
CA ARG A 64 -5.86 20.33 -5.57
C ARG A 64 -5.96 18.82 -5.42
N ARG A 65 -6.43 18.15 -6.46
CA ARG A 65 -6.60 16.69 -6.48
C ARG A 65 -5.89 16.08 -7.69
N ILE A 66 -5.21 14.97 -7.47
CA ILE A 66 -4.73 14.11 -8.56
C ILE A 66 -5.84 13.11 -8.87
N ALA A 67 -6.30 13.07 -10.12
CA ALA A 67 -7.40 12.19 -10.53
C ALA A 67 -6.95 10.73 -10.66
N ARG A 68 -5.68 10.51 -11.05
CA ARG A 68 -5.17 9.18 -11.36
C ARG A 68 -3.66 9.04 -11.11
N ALA A 69 -3.29 7.86 -10.63
CA ALA A 69 -1.92 7.38 -10.56
C ALA A 69 -1.78 6.05 -11.31
N VAL A 70 -0.62 5.84 -11.95
CA VAL A 70 -0.27 4.61 -12.66
C VAL A 70 1.04 4.09 -12.06
N VAL A 71 0.96 2.97 -11.34
CA VAL A 71 2.14 2.29 -10.78
C VAL A 71 2.79 1.47 -11.89
N THR A 72 4.06 1.75 -12.19
CA THR A 72 4.79 1.13 -13.30
C THR A 72 5.76 0.05 -12.82
N ALA A 73 6.36 0.21 -11.65
CA ALA A 73 7.29 -0.75 -11.08
C ALA A 73 7.28 -0.72 -9.54
N ILE A 74 7.64 -1.85 -8.92
CA ILE A 74 8.10 -1.88 -7.53
C ILE A 74 9.64 -1.82 -7.57
N THR A 75 10.26 -0.97 -6.76
CA THR A 75 11.73 -0.83 -6.74
C THR A 75 12.40 -2.00 -6.00
N ALA A 76 13.72 -2.06 -6.03
CA ALA A 76 14.47 -3.04 -5.23
C ALA A 76 14.26 -2.79 -3.73
N GLU A 77 14.22 -1.53 -3.32
CA GLU A 77 13.95 -1.07 -1.96
C GLU A 77 12.55 -1.50 -1.51
N GLY A 78 11.54 -1.34 -2.37
CA GLY A 78 10.18 -1.82 -2.14
C GLY A 78 10.11 -3.32 -1.90
N ARG A 79 10.75 -4.12 -2.76
CA ARG A 79 10.84 -5.58 -2.59
C ARG A 79 11.56 -5.97 -1.30
N ASN A 80 12.67 -5.29 -0.98
CA ASN A 80 13.41 -5.52 0.26
C ASN A 80 12.56 -5.17 1.49
N ALA A 81 11.77 -4.10 1.41
CA ALA A 81 10.87 -3.69 2.48
C ALA A 81 9.77 -4.73 2.71
N LEU A 82 9.20 -5.30 1.65
CA LEU A 82 8.25 -6.43 1.73
C LEU A 82 8.89 -7.69 2.34
N ALA A 83 10.11 -8.02 1.94
CA ALA A 83 10.83 -9.17 2.51
C ALA A 83 11.11 -8.99 4.02
N ARG A 84 11.42 -7.77 4.45
CA ARG A 84 11.60 -7.44 5.87
C ARG A 84 10.30 -7.46 6.65
N SER A 85 9.21 -6.93 6.10
CA SER A 85 7.91 -6.93 6.77
C SER A 85 7.38 -8.35 6.96
N ALA A 86 7.52 -9.23 5.95
CA ALA A 86 7.16 -10.64 6.05
C ALA A 86 7.93 -11.38 7.16
N ARG A 87 9.19 -11.01 7.41
CA ARG A 87 10.01 -11.58 8.50
C ARG A 87 9.70 -11.00 9.88
N ALA A 88 9.15 -9.79 9.94
CA ALA A 88 8.84 -9.08 11.18
C ALA A 88 7.47 -9.44 11.78
N VAL A 89 6.58 -10.08 11.01
CA VAL A 89 5.31 -10.60 11.52
C VAL A 89 5.55 -11.97 12.14
N PRO A 90 5.49 -12.13 13.48
CA PRO A 90 5.33 -13.46 14.04
C PRO A 90 4.00 -13.99 13.52
N SER A 91 4.04 -15.15 12.86
CA SER A 91 2.88 -15.88 12.38
C SER A 91 1.83 -16.00 13.49
N PHE A 92 0.80 -15.15 13.46
CA PHE A 92 -0.41 -15.42 14.20
C PHE A 92 -1.08 -16.62 13.52
N PRO A 93 -1.38 -17.70 14.26
CA PRO A 93 -1.96 -18.89 13.64
C PRO A 93 -3.30 -18.51 13.03
N ARG A 94 -3.39 -18.76 11.72
CA ARG A 94 -4.64 -18.73 10.95
C ARG A 94 -5.60 -19.70 11.65
N ALA A 95 -6.74 -19.21 12.14
CA ALA A 95 -7.74 -20.06 12.79
C ALA A 95 -8.13 -21.23 11.86
N PRO A 96 -8.28 -22.46 12.39
CA PRO A 96 -8.68 -23.60 11.56
C PRO A 96 -10.09 -23.36 11.05
N SER A 97 -10.25 -23.40 9.74
CA SER A 97 -11.53 -23.48 9.06
C SER A 97 -12.20 -24.80 9.46
N SER A 98 -13.22 -24.71 10.32
CA SER A 98 -14.15 -25.80 10.60
C SER A 98 -14.88 -26.18 9.31
N VAL A 99 -14.35 -27.14 8.57
CA VAL A 99 -15.12 -27.86 7.55
C VAL A 99 -15.96 -28.88 8.30
N GLN A 100 -17.23 -28.55 8.56
CA GLN A 100 -18.26 -29.54 8.86
C GLN A 100 -18.47 -30.40 7.62
N ARG A 101 -18.11 -31.68 7.71
CA ARG A 101 -18.62 -32.72 6.81
C ARG A 101 -20.04 -33.09 7.26
N ALA A 102 -20.94 -33.11 6.30
CA ALA A 102 -22.25 -33.76 6.40
C ALA A 102 -22.09 -35.29 6.43
#